data_AF-A0A059WY74-F1
#
_entry.id   AF-A0A059WY74-F1
#
_cell.length_a   1.000
_cell.length_b   1.000
_cell.length_c   1.000
_cell.angle_alpha   90.00
_cell.angle_beta   90.00
_cell.angle_gamma   90.00
#
_symmetry.space_group_name_H-M   'P 1'
#
loop_
_entity.id
_entity.type
_entity.pdbx_description
1 polymer ?
#
loop_
_entity_poly.entity_id
_entity_poly.type
_entity_poly.pdbx_seq_one_letter_code
_entity_poly.pdbx_strand_id
1 'polypeptide(L)'
;MNKTRIGVIFGGRSGEHEVSIRSARSVIEAIDKERYEIVPMAIAKNGKWLSPAESALLFPAETRQLLAEQNSVKETRAVALIGDPTYQGLTLLEKSDERAQPLDVVFPVLHGTYGEDGTIQGLFEMAGIPYIGCGVLASSCGMDKVAMKVLFRDAGLPMCRYTWFLRRDFEAAPEAAIERIKNEIGFPVFVKPANLGSSVGISRADDDESLRKAIELAAHFDRKIIVEEGLDAREIEVA
;
A
#
# COMPACT_ATOMS: atom_id res chain seq x y z
N MET A 1 -1.50 34.76 0.71
CA MET A 1 -2.06 33.68 1.55
C MET A 1 -0.97 32.67 1.81
N ASN A 2 -0.90 32.07 2.99
CA ASN A 2 0.04 30.96 3.21
C ASN A 2 -0.43 29.76 2.38
N LYS A 3 0.49 29.16 1.61
CA LYS A 3 0.22 27.93 0.87
C LYS A 3 0.04 26.77 1.85
N THR A 4 -0.85 25.84 1.53
CA THR A 4 -1.00 24.59 2.30
C THR A 4 0.18 23.68 2.01
N ARG A 5 0.91 23.23 3.03
CA ARG A 5 2.08 22.35 2.91
C ARG A 5 1.63 20.90 2.81
N ILE A 6 1.82 20.31 1.64
CA ILE A 6 1.44 18.93 1.31
C ILE A 6 2.67 18.04 1.24
N GLY A 7 2.76 17.06 2.15
CA GLY A 7 3.78 16.02 2.10
C GLY A 7 3.39 14.94 1.11
N VAL A 8 4.09 14.78 -0.01
CA VAL A 8 3.84 13.70 -0.96
C VAL A 8 4.79 12.55 -0.62
N ILE A 9 4.25 11.46 -0.06
CA ILE A 9 5.05 10.30 0.36
C ILE A 9 4.95 9.15 -0.64
N PHE A 10 6.08 8.58 -1.02
CA PHE A 10 6.16 7.60 -2.11
C PHE A 10 7.39 6.69 -2.01
N GLY A 11 7.54 5.74 -2.93
CA GLY A 11 8.52 4.65 -2.92
C GLY A 11 8.03 3.47 -2.08
N GLY A 12 8.76 3.16 -1.01
CA GLY A 12 8.42 2.10 -0.05
C GLY A 12 9.21 0.81 -0.25
N ARG A 13 9.06 -0.10 0.72
CA ARG A 13 9.65 -1.44 0.74
C ARG A 13 8.75 -2.45 0.02
N SER A 14 8.45 -2.17 -1.24
CA SER A 14 7.50 -2.94 -2.05
C SER A 14 8.11 -3.28 -3.41
N GLY A 15 7.63 -4.36 -4.03
CA GLY A 15 7.90 -4.67 -5.44
C GLY A 15 7.39 -3.56 -6.39
N GLU A 16 6.52 -2.69 -5.88
CA GLU A 16 5.87 -1.61 -6.62
C GLU A 16 6.53 -0.25 -6.40
N HIS A 17 7.73 -0.23 -5.82
CA HIS A 17 8.50 0.99 -5.54
C HIS A 17 8.60 1.94 -6.75
N GLU A 18 8.89 1.41 -7.93
CA GLU A 18 9.02 2.21 -9.16
C GLU A 18 7.66 2.73 -9.66
N VAL A 19 6.59 1.96 -9.45
CA VAL A 19 5.22 2.39 -9.78
C VAL A 19 4.85 3.59 -8.90
N SER A 20 5.11 3.50 -7.60
CA SER A 20 4.87 4.56 -6.62
C SER A 20 5.61 5.86 -6.98
N ILE A 21 6.88 5.79 -7.42
CA ILE A 21 7.63 6.98 -7.89
C ILE A 21 6.94 7.61 -9.10
N ARG A 22 6.51 6.82 -10.09
CA ARG A 22 5.81 7.36 -11.28
C ARG A 22 4.45 7.97 -10.95
N SER A 23 3.69 7.35 -10.04
CA SER A 23 2.44 7.87 -9.53
C SER A 23 2.66 9.20 -8.81
N ALA A 24 3.67 9.27 -7.93
CA ALA A 24 4.01 10.49 -7.19
C ALA A 24 4.41 11.63 -8.11
N ARG A 25 5.17 11.34 -9.18
CA ARG A 25 5.48 12.32 -10.23
C ARG A 25 4.19 12.91 -10.83
N SER A 26 3.25 12.06 -11.21
CA SER A 26 1.98 12.49 -11.82
C SER A 26 1.17 13.38 -10.88
N VAL A 27 1.13 13.03 -9.59
CA VAL A 27 0.49 13.84 -8.54
C VAL A 27 1.18 15.21 -8.42
N ILE A 28 2.51 15.23 -8.28
CA ILE A 28 3.30 16.47 -8.13
C ILE A 28 3.14 17.40 -9.34
N GLU A 29 3.17 16.83 -10.55
CA GLU A 29 2.97 17.58 -11.79
C GLU A 29 1.55 18.14 -11.93
N ALA A 30 0.54 17.49 -11.33
CA ALA A 30 -0.87 17.92 -11.39
C ALA A 30 -1.29 18.90 -10.28
N ILE A 31 -0.67 18.86 -9.09
CA ILE A 31 -1.04 19.71 -7.94
C ILE A 31 -0.95 21.21 -8.31
N ASP A 32 -1.89 22.02 -7.85
CA ASP A 32 -1.87 23.47 -7.99
C ASP A 32 -0.78 24.10 -7.09
N LYS A 33 0.29 24.61 -7.71
CA LYS A 33 1.44 25.16 -7.01
C LYS A 33 1.20 26.57 -6.46
N GLU A 34 0.14 27.27 -6.86
CA GLU A 34 -0.24 28.56 -6.27
C GLU A 34 -0.88 28.35 -4.89
N ARG A 35 -1.61 27.23 -4.73
CA ARG A 35 -2.31 26.86 -3.49
C ARG A 35 -1.46 26.00 -2.55
N TYR A 36 -0.61 25.14 -3.10
CA TYR A 36 0.12 24.13 -2.33
C TYR A 36 1.64 24.31 -2.41
N GLU A 37 2.30 24.14 -1.27
CA GLU A 37 3.75 23.92 -1.15
C GLU A 37 3.98 22.41 -0.99
N ILE A 38 4.66 21.80 -1.94
CA ILE A 38 4.88 20.37 -2.03
C ILE A 38 6.18 20.01 -1.31
N VAL A 39 6.12 19.03 -0.42
CA VAL A 39 7.27 18.43 0.24
C VAL A 39 7.39 16.96 -0.20
N PRO A 40 8.32 16.61 -1.11
CA PRO A 40 8.49 15.21 -1.53
C PRO A 40 9.16 14.39 -0.41
N MET A 41 8.66 13.19 -0.14
CA MET A 41 9.12 12.32 0.94
C MET A 41 9.23 10.87 0.44
N ALA A 42 10.40 10.49 -0.05
CA ALA A 42 10.62 9.13 -0.56
C ALA A 42 11.04 8.18 0.57
N ILE A 43 10.48 6.97 0.57
CA ILE A 43 10.98 5.84 1.34
C ILE A 43 11.75 4.93 0.38
N ALA A 44 13.04 4.72 0.60
CA ALA A 44 13.88 3.85 -0.21
C ALA A 44 13.49 2.36 -0.04
N LYS A 45 13.97 1.48 -0.94
CA LYS A 45 13.71 0.03 -0.91
C LYS A 45 14.15 -0.67 0.38
N ASN A 46 15.13 -0.10 1.09
CA ASN A 46 15.58 -0.59 2.40
C ASN A 46 14.77 -0.02 3.59
N GLY A 47 13.78 0.84 3.33
CA GLY A 47 12.94 1.49 4.34
C GLY A 47 13.46 2.82 4.86
N LYS A 48 14.63 3.30 4.40
CA LYS A 48 15.15 4.60 4.81
C LYS A 48 14.28 5.71 4.22
N TRP A 49 13.85 6.64 5.07
CA TRP A 49 13.20 7.87 4.64
C TRP A 49 14.27 8.85 4.15
N LEU A 50 14.06 9.39 2.96
CA LEU A 50 14.96 10.31 2.30
C LEU A 50 14.56 11.74 2.60
N SER A 51 15.53 12.64 2.63
CA SER A 51 15.27 14.08 2.71
C SER A 51 14.46 14.58 1.51
N PRO A 52 13.81 15.75 1.59
CA PRO A 52 13.14 16.35 0.43
C PRO A 52 14.06 16.53 -0.78
N ALA A 53 15.31 16.95 -0.57
CA ALA A 53 16.29 17.09 -1.64
C ALA A 53 16.63 15.73 -2.29
N GLU A 54 16.92 14.70 -1.50
CA GLU A 54 17.20 13.35 -2.00
C GLU A 54 15.98 12.76 -2.73
N SER A 55 14.77 13.00 -2.20
CA SER A 55 13.52 12.53 -2.77
C SER A 55 13.27 13.12 -4.16
N ALA A 56 13.58 14.41 -4.33
CA ALA A 56 13.44 15.08 -5.63
C ALA A 56 14.37 14.49 -6.69
N LEU A 57 15.54 13.95 -6.32
CA LEU A 57 16.49 13.35 -7.26
C LEU A 57 15.95 12.09 -7.96
N LEU A 58 14.87 11.49 -7.44
CA LEU A 58 14.21 10.33 -8.05
C LEU A 58 13.36 10.69 -9.27
N PHE A 59 13.15 11.99 -9.53
CA PHE A 59 12.37 12.46 -10.66
C PHE A 59 13.23 13.00 -11.82
N PRO A 60 12.66 13.06 -13.05
CA PRO A 60 13.30 13.72 -14.19
C PRO A 60 13.60 15.21 -13.95
N ALA A 61 14.42 15.79 -14.82
CA ALA A 61 14.89 17.18 -14.69
C ALA A 61 13.74 18.19 -14.63
N GLU A 62 12.70 17.97 -15.42
CA GLU A 62 11.53 18.84 -15.52
C GLU A 62 10.78 18.90 -14.19
N THR A 63 10.48 17.74 -13.60
CA THR A 63 9.81 17.65 -12.29
C THR A 63 10.68 18.22 -11.18
N ARG A 64 12.01 18.02 -11.24
CA ARG A 64 12.95 18.60 -10.28
C ARG A 64 12.97 20.11 -10.33
N GLN A 65 12.88 20.70 -11.52
CA GLN A 65 12.83 22.15 -11.69
C GLN A 65 11.56 22.73 -11.04
N LEU A 66 10.40 22.10 -11.27
CA LEU A 66 9.14 22.50 -10.63
C LEU A 66 9.23 22.48 -9.09
N LEU A 67 9.90 21.47 -8.55
CA LEU A 67 10.11 21.30 -7.11
C LEU A 67 11.15 22.29 -6.56
N ALA A 68 12.23 22.57 -7.30
CA ALA A 68 13.31 23.47 -6.88
C ALA A 68 12.88 24.93 -6.75
N GLU A 69 11.83 25.34 -7.46
CA GLU A 69 11.18 26.65 -7.30
C GLU A 69 10.50 26.81 -5.93
N GLN A 70 10.35 25.72 -5.17
CA GLN A 70 9.79 25.73 -3.82
C GLN A 70 10.88 25.58 -2.74
N ASN A 71 10.79 26.38 -1.68
CA ASN A 71 11.77 26.37 -0.58
C ASN A 71 11.81 25.04 0.20
N SER A 72 10.75 24.24 0.14
CA SER A 72 10.59 22.94 0.80
C SER A 72 11.61 21.88 0.36
N VAL A 73 12.24 22.04 -0.80
CA VAL A 73 13.06 20.98 -1.44
C VAL A 73 14.56 21.16 -1.18
N LYS A 74 14.96 22.24 -0.50
CA LYS A 74 16.38 22.53 -0.19
C LYS A 74 16.92 21.73 0.98
N GLU A 75 16.05 21.06 1.75
CA GLU A 75 16.45 20.31 2.92
C GLU A 75 17.10 18.97 2.54
N THR A 76 18.33 18.76 3.03
CA THR A 76 19.16 17.57 2.73
C THR A 76 19.29 16.63 3.91
N ARG A 77 18.86 17.03 5.12
CA ARG A 77 18.94 16.20 6.31
C ARG A 77 17.91 15.07 6.27
N ALA A 78 18.31 13.92 6.81
CA ALA A 78 17.40 12.79 6.94
C ALA A 78 16.17 13.18 7.79
N VAL A 79 15.02 12.65 7.41
CA VAL A 79 13.73 12.97 8.04
C VAL A 79 13.07 11.74 8.64
N ALA A 80 12.22 11.97 9.63
CA ALA A 80 11.30 10.99 10.18
C ALA A 80 9.96 11.65 10.51
N LEU A 81 8.91 10.83 10.59
CA LEU A 81 7.70 11.22 11.32
C LEU A 81 7.79 10.63 12.72
N ILE A 82 7.62 11.49 13.71
CA ILE A 82 7.51 11.08 15.11
C ILE A 82 6.03 10.96 15.43
N GLY A 83 5.61 9.83 16.01
CA GLY A 83 4.24 9.58 16.45
C GLY A 83 3.83 10.38 17.69
N ASP A 84 4.49 11.51 17.95
CA ASP A 84 4.14 12.48 18.99
C ASP A 84 3.41 13.65 18.30
N PRO A 85 2.12 13.85 18.60
CA PRO A 85 1.30 14.86 17.94
C PRO A 85 1.68 16.30 18.30
N THR A 86 2.69 16.54 19.14
CA THR A 86 3.24 17.89 19.36
C THR A 86 4.19 18.33 18.25
N TYR A 87 4.67 17.41 17.40
CA TYR A 87 5.55 17.70 16.26
C TYR A 87 4.76 18.01 14.98
N GLN A 88 3.72 17.22 14.67
CA GLN A 88 2.83 17.37 13.49
C GLN A 88 3.55 17.64 12.15
N GLY A 89 4.64 16.92 11.87
CA GLY A 89 5.39 17.14 10.65
C GLY A 89 6.67 16.32 10.55
N LEU A 90 7.51 16.67 9.58
CA LEU A 90 8.80 16.03 9.36
C LEU A 90 9.84 16.51 10.37
N THR A 91 10.30 15.59 11.20
CA THR A 91 11.39 15.83 12.14
C THR A 91 12.72 15.51 11.49
N LEU A 92 13.68 16.42 11.65
CA LEU A 92 15.02 16.31 11.09
C LEU A 92 15.89 15.51 12.06
N LEU A 93 16.60 14.50 11.55
CA LEU A 93 17.36 13.54 12.34
C LEU A 93 18.82 13.98 12.55
N GLU A 94 19.09 15.16 13.14
CA GLU A 94 20.43 15.56 13.64
C GLU A 94 20.35 16.49 14.88
N LYS A 95 21.51 16.72 15.55
CA LYS A 95 21.64 17.31 16.90
C LYS A 95 20.87 18.64 17.09
N SER A 96 20.13 18.67 18.20
CA SER A 96 19.41 19.76 18.87
C SER A 96 18.06 20.17 18.27
N ASP A 97 16.99 19.89 19.02
CA ASP A 97 15.76 20.68 19.26
C ASP A 97 15.13 21.53 18.12
N GLU A 98 15.44 21.26 16.86
CA GLU A 98 14.74 21.90 15.76
C GLU A 98 13.37 21.24 15.59
N ARG A 99 12.33 22.05 15.83
CA ARG A 99 10.93 21.66 15.63
C ARG A 99 10.73 21.13 14.22
N ALA A 100 9.90 20.10 14.11
CA ALA A 100 9.50 19.52 12.83
C ALA A 100 9.04 20.60 11.85
N GLN A 101 9.35 20.40 10.57
CA GLN A 101 8.72 21.17 9.52
C GLN A 101 7.24 20.76 9.45
N PRO A 102 6.29 21.65 9.80
CA PRO A 102 4.88 21.27 9.91
C PRO A 102 4.32 20.88 8.54
N LEU A 103 3.50 19.84 8.52
CA LEU A 103 2.74 19.43 7.34
C LEU A 103 1.26 19.64 7.62
N ASP A 104 0.57 20.30 6.69
CA ASP A 104 -0.88 20.49 6.83
C ASP A 104 -1.64 19.23 6.41
N VAL A 105 -1.10 18.48 5.45
CA VAL A 105 -1.67 17.22 4.95
C VAL A 105 -0.60 16.36 4.29
N VAL A 106 -0.77 15.04 4.34
CA VAL A 106 0.03 14.06 3.61
C VAL A 106 -0.77 13.42 2.49
N PHE A 107 -0.17 13.33 1.31
CA PHE A 107 -0.66 12.53 0.19
C PHE A 107 0.14 11.22 0.12
N PRO A 108 -0.39 10.10 0.65
CA PRO A 108 0.23 8.80 0.49
C PRO A 108 0.07 8.28 -0.94
N VAL A 109 1.18 8.13 -1.64
CA VAL A 109 1.27 7.54 -2.98
C VAL A 109 2.15 6.29 -2.91
N LEU A 110 1.99 5.49 -1.85
CA LEU A 110 2.70 4.23 -1.61
C LEU A 110 1.86 3.06 -2.11
N HIS A 111 2.51 1.97 -2.54
CA HIS A 111 1.84 0.76 -3.01
C HIS A 111 2.25 -0.48 -2.22
N GLY A 112 1.33 -1.42 -2.06
CA GLY A 112 1.52 -2.69 -1.39
C GLY A 112 1.66 -2.58 0.13
N THR A 113 2.33 -3.57 0.72
CA THR A 113 2.56 -3.67 2.17
C THR A 113 3.20 -2.40 2.73
N TYR A 114 2.77 -2.02 3.93
CA TYR A 114 3.07 -0.77 4.64
C TYR A 114 2.42 0.50 4.06
N GLY A 115 2.09 0.53 2.75
CA GLY A 115 1.50 1.69 2.09
C GLY A 115 -0.03 1.69 2.07
N GLU A 116 -0.60 0.52 1.78
CA GLU A 116 -2.05 0.35 1.53
C GLU A 116 -2.76 -0.41 2.65
N ASP A 117 -2.01 -1.06 3.55
CA ASP A 117 -2.52 -1.99 4.56
C ASP A 117 -2.92 -1.34 5.91
N GLY A 118 -2.91 -0.01 5.99
CA GLY A 118 -3.22 0.73 7.21
C GLY A 118 -2.02 1.06 8.08
N THR A 119 -0.82 0.51 7.80
CA THR A 119 0.36 0.73 8.64
C THR A 119 0.81 2.19 8.64
N ILE A 120 1.02 2.77 7.46
CA ILE A 120 1.44 4.18 7.35
C ILE A 120 0.33 5.13 7.79
N GLN A 121 -0.94 4.77 7.54
CA GLN A 121 -2.09 5.52 8.02
C GLN A 121 -2.09 5.60 9.54
N GLY A 122 -1.80 4.48 10.23
CA GLY A 122 -1.66 4.46 11.69
C GLY A 122 -0.54 5.37 12.19
N LEU A 123 0.57 5.48 11.46
CA LEU A 123 1.63 6.44 11.79
C LEU A 123 1.13 7.89 11.69
N PHE A 124 0.33 8.22 10.65
CA PHE A 124 -0.24 9.57 10.51
C PHE A 124 -1.26 9.89 11.61
N GLU A 125 -2.11 8.93 11.97
CA GLU A 125 -3.05 9.07 13.11
C GLU A 125 -2.30 9.39 14.41
N MET A 126 -1.24 8.63 14.71
CA MET A 126 -0.41 8.84 15.90
C MET A 126 0.31 10.20 15.88
N ALA A 127 0.81 10.60 14.71
CA ALA A 127 1.49 11.88 14.53
C ALA A 127 0.53 13.09 14.52
N GLY A 128 -0.79 12.87 14.53
CA GLY A 128 -1.78 13.94 14.46
C GLY A 128 -1.72 14.73 13.14
N ILE A 129 -1.40 14.05 12.03
CA ILE A 129 -1.25 14.66 10.70
C ILE A 129 -2.40 14.21 9.79
N PRO A 130 -3.18 15.12 9.20
CA PRO A 130 -4.19 14.77 8.21
C PRO A 130 -3.58 14.07 6.98
N TYR A 131 -4.27 13.08 6.42
CA TYR A 131 -3.82 12.38 5.22
C TYR A 131 -4.96 12.08 4.25
N ILE A 132 -4.61 11.97 2.96
CA ILE A 132 -5.54 11.67 1.87
C ILE A 132 -5.75 10.16 1.78
N GLY A 133 -6.99 9.75 1.51
CA GLY A 133 -7.36 8.36 1.23
C GLY A 133 -8.17 7.68 2.34
N CYS A 134 -8.14 6.36 2.35
CA CYS A 134 -8.83 5.54 3.34
C CYS A 134 -8.14 5.61 4.71
N GLY A 135 -8.92 5.58 5.79
CA GLY A 135 -8.39 5.46 7.15
C GLY A 135 -7.90 4.05 7.50
N VAL A 136 -7.28 3.88 8.67
CA VAL A 136 -6.61 2.63 9.11
C VAL A 136 -7.47 1.37 8.92
N LEU A 137 -8.72 1.39 9.39
CA LEU A 137 -9.61 0.22 9.29
C LEU A 137 -9.96 -0.09 7.83
N ALA A 138 -10.32 0.93 7.06
CA ALA A 138 -10.69 0.77 5.66
C ALA A 138 -9.51 0.25 4.81
N SER A 139 -8.30 0.80 5.02
CA SER A 139 -7.07 0.34 4.39
C SER A 139 -6.73 -1.12 4.73
N SER A 140 -6.71 -1.47 6.02
CA SER A 140 -6.40 -2.83 6.46
C SER A 140 -7.43 -3.86 5.99
N CYS A 141 -8.72 -3.53 6.05
CA CYS A 141 -9.78 -4.41 5.54
C CYS A 141 -9.77 -4.52 4.02
N GLY A 142 -9.47 -3.43 3.29
CA GLY A 142 -9.38 -3.45 1.83
C GLY A 142 -8.20 -4.27 1.31
N MET A 143 -7.08 -4.28 2.04
CA MET A 143 -5.89 -5.05 1.66
C MET A 143 -6.03 -6.56 1.93
N ASP A 144 -6.75 -6.93 2.99
CA ASP A 144 -7.00 -8.32 3.36
C ASP A 144 -8.24 -8.87 2.64
N LYS A 145 -8.04 -9.64 1.57
CA LYS A 145 -9.13 -10.18 0.73
C LYS A 145 -10.17 -10.99 1.50
N VAL A 146 -9.77 -11.64 2.60
CA VAL A 146 -10.70 -12.41 3.42
C VAL A 146 -11.54 -11.47 4.27
N ALA A 147 -10.93 -10.49 4.93
CA ALA A 147 -11.65 -9.50 5.73
C ALA A 147 -12.60 -8.67 4.86
N MET A 148 -12.12 -8.20 3.70
CA MET A 148 -12.93 -7.51 2.69
C MET A 148 -14.19 -8.31 2.34
N LYS A 149 -14.04 -9.60 2.00
CA LYS A 149 -15.19 -10.44 1.65
C LYS A 149 -16.13 -10.71 2.80
N VAL A 150 -15.64 -10.78 4.04
CA VAL A 150 -16.53 -10.87 5.22
C VAL A 150 -17.41 -9.63 5.33
N LEU A 151 -16.84 -8.43 5.14
CA LEU A 151 -17.59 -7.18 5.17
C LEU A 151 -18.57 -7.08 3.99
N PHE A 152 -18.16 -7.48 2.79
CA PHE A 152 -19.04 -7.50 1.62
C PHE A 152 -20.20 -8.48 1.78
N ARG A 153 -19.97 -9.65 2.38
CA ARG A 153 -21.02 -10.62 2.70
C ARG A 153 -22.04 -10.02 3.67
N ASP A 154 -21.55 -9.39 4.74
CA ASP A 154 -22.40 -8.75 5.75
C ASP A 154 -23.25 -7.63 5.13
N ALA A 155 -22.66 -6.87 4.21
CA ALA A 155 -23.36 -5.84 3.42
C ALA A 155 -24.31 -6.39 2.34
N GLY A 156 -24.40 -7.72 2.15
CA GLY A 156 -25.26 -8.33 1.15
C GLY A 156 -24.77 -8.17 -0.30
N LEU A 157 -23.49 -7.88 -0.52
CA LEU A 157 -22.93 -7.75 -1.86
C LEU A 157 -22.73 -9.12 -2.52
N PRO A 158 -23.06 -9.28 -3.82
CA PRO A 158 -22.82 -10.51 -4.54
C PRO A 158 -21.31 -10.73 -4.70
N MET A 159 -20.86 -11.96 -4.46
CA MET A 159 -19.46 -12.34 -4.57
C MET A 159 -19.33 -13.75 -5.11
N CYS A 160 -18.20 -14.03 -5.76
CA CYS A 160 -17.79 -15.39 -6.09
C CYS A 160 -17.66 -16.24 -4.83
N ARG A 161 -17.94 -17.55 -4.96
CA ARG A 161 -17.68 -18.50 -3.88
C ARG A 161 -16.19 -18.51 -3.57
N TYR A 162 -15.86 -18.61 -2.29
CA TYR A 162 -14.49 -18.64 -1.83
C TYR A 162 -14.35 -19.44 -0.53
N THR A 163 -13.14 -19.93 -0.30
CA THR A 163 -12.71 -20.52 0.97
C THR A 163 -11.31 -20.00 1.29
N TRP A 164 -10.88 -20.12 2.54
CA TRP A 164 -9.56 -19.66 2.96
C TRP A 164 -9.01 -20.52 4.10
N PHE A 165 -7.71 -20.45 4.29
CA PHE A 165 -7.00 -21.17 5.36
C PHE A 165 -5.67 -20.48 5.67
N LEU A 166 -5.12 -20.82 6.84
CA LEU A 166 -3.74 -20.46 7.15
C LEU A 166 -2.80 -21.51 6.56
N ARG A 167 -1.62 -21.06 6.13
CA ARG A 167 -0.53 -21.90 5.63
C ARG A 167 -0.24 -23.07 6.58
N ARG A 168 -0.16 -22.79 7.88
CA ARG A 168 0.09 -23.81 8.91
C ARG A 168 -0.95 -24.93 8.88
N ASP A 169 -2.22 -24.57 8.69
CA ASP A 169 -3.32 -25.55 8.72
C ASP A 169 -3.31 -26.40 7.43
N PHE A 170 -2.91 -25.81 6.29
CA PHE A 170 -2.66 -26.55 5.05
C PHE A 170 -1.47 -27.50 5.18
N GLU A 171 -0.35 -27.05 5.74
CA GLU A 171 0.84 -27.89 5.95
C GLU A 171 0.54 -29.08 6.88
N ALA A 172 -0.37 -28.91 7.85
CA ALA A 172 -0.79 -29.97 8.75
C ALA A 172 -1.73 -31.01 8.10
N ALA A 173 -2.59 -30.59 7.16
CA ALA A 173 -3.60 -31.45 6.56
C ALA A 173 -3.93 -31.04 5.09
N PRO A 174 -2.99 -31.23 4.14
CA PRO A 174 -3.15 -30.72 2.78
C PRO A 174 -4.30 -31.40 2.02
N GLU A 175 -4.47 -32.72 2.19
CA GLU A 175 -5.55 -33.49 1.55
C GLU A 175 -6.94 -33.00 2.00
N ALA A 176 -7.10 -32.73 3.29
CA ALA A 176 -8.37 -32.25 3.83
C ALA A 176 -8.72 -30.85 3.28
N ALA A 177 -7.72 -29.98 3.13
CA ALA A 177 -7.92 -28.66 2.54
C ALA A 177 -8.32 -28.74 1.06
N ILE A 178 -7.68 -29.63 0.29
CA ILE A 178 -7.97 -29.85 -1.14
C ILE A 178 -9.38 -30.40 -1.33
N GLU A 179 -9.74 -31.44 -0.57
CA GLU A 179 -11.09 -32.01 -0.64
C GLU A 179 -12.16 -30.99 -0.23
N ARG A 180 -11.88 -30.13 0.77
CA ARG A 180 -12.77 -29.03 1.13
C ARG A 180 -12.98 -28.05 -0.03
N ILE A 181 -11.90 -27.63 -0.70
CA ILE A 181 -11.97 -26.71 -1.86
C ILE A 181 -12.82 -27.31 -2.98
N LYS A 182 -12.62 -28.60 -3.28
CA LYS A 182 -13.37 -29.32 -4.32
C LYS A 182 -14.86 -29.39 -4.01
N ASN A 183 -15.22 -29.65 -2.74
CA ASN A 183 -16.60 -29.77 -2.31
C ASN A 183 -17.32 -28.41 -2.19
N GLU A 184 -16.63 -27.36 -1.72
CA GLU A 184 -17.25 -26.04 -1.52
C GLU A 184 -17.32 -25.21 -2.82
N ILE A 185 -16.31 -25.31 -3.68
CA ILE A 185 -16.13 -24.45 -4.86
C ILE A 185 -16.15 -25.26 -6.16
N GLY A 186 -15.24 -26.23 -6.29
CA GLY A 186 -14.98 -26.93 -7.55
C GLY A 186 -14.09 -26.14 -8.51
N PHE A 187 -13.60 -26.78 -9.57
CA PHE A 187 -12.68 -26.19 -10.56
C PHE A 187 -13.42 -25.46 -11.69
N PRO A 188 -12.80 -24.45 -12.34
CA PRO A 188 -11.47 -23.90 -12.02
C PRO A 188 -11.49 -22.94 -10.83
N VAL A 189 -10.35 -22.82 -10.15
CA VAL A 189 -10.18 -21.88 -9.03
C VAL A 189 -8.98 -20.97 -9.22
N PHE A 190 -9.01 -19.81 -8.55
CA PHE A 190 -7.86 -18.93 -8.38
C PHE A 190 -7.38 -18.98 -6.94
N VAL A 191 -6.10 -19.31 -6.76
CA VAL A 191 -5.42 -19.29 -5.46
C VAL A 191 -4.64 -17.99 -5.34
N LYS A 192 -4.78 -17.29 -4.21
CA LYS A 192 -4.20 -15.95 -4.00
C LYS A 192 -3.66 -15.80 -2.56
N PRO A 193 -2.55 -15.08 -2.37
CA PRO A 193 -2.19 -14.53 -1.07
C PRO A 193 -3.26 -13.54 -0.60
N ALA A 194 -3.65 -13.60 0.67
CA ALA A 194 -4.75 -12.78 1.18
C ALA A 194 -4.38 -11.28 1.28
N ASN A 195 -3.14 -10.95 1.66
CA ASN A 195 -2.71 -9.61 2.09
C ASN A 195 -1.74 -8.93 1.11
N LEU A 196 -1.67 -9.38 -0.15
CA LEU A 196 -0.81 -8.78 -1.17
C LEU A 196 -1.60 -8.27 -2.38
N GLY A 197 -1.17 -7.14 -2.93
CA GLY A 197 -1.67 -6.59 -4.18
C GLY A 197 -0.98 -7.15 -5.43
N SER A 198 -1.37 -6.62 -6.59
CA SER A 198 -0.59 -6.65 -7.84
C SER A 198 -0.24 -8.03 -8.40
N SER A 199 -1.17 -8.97 -8.24
CA SER A 199 -1.13 -10.30 -8.85
C SER A 199 0.05 -11.19 -8.46
N VAL A 200 0.84 -10.80 -7.45
CA VAL A 200 1.96 -11.58 -6.96
C VAL A 200 1.45 -12.83 -6.25
N GLY A 201 1.98 -13.99 -6.64
CA GLY A 201 1.61 -15.28 -6.05
C GLY A 201 0.21 -15.78 -6.40
N ILE A 202 -0.47 -15.14 -7.35
CA ILE A 202 -1.79 -15.58 -7.84
C ILE A 202 -1.60 -16.68 -8.89
N SER A 203 -2.42 -17.73 -8.84
CA SER A 203 -2.42 -18.79 -9.85
C SER A 203 -3.80 -19.37 -10.06
N ARG A 204 -4.12 -19.68 -11.33
CA ARG A 204 -5.29 -20.48 -11.69
C ARG A 204 -4.95 -21.96 -11.56
N ALA A 205 -5.88 -22.74 -11.03
CA ALA A 205 -5.79 -24.19 -10.94
C ALA A 205 -7.06 -24.81 -11.53
N ASP A 206 -6.87 -25.82 -12.36
CA ASP A 206 -7.94 -26.55 -13.06
C ASP A 206 -8.07 -28.00 -12.58
N ASP A 207 -7.12 -28.46 -11.74
CA ASP A 207 -7.04 -29.81 -11.18
C ASP A 207 -6.28 -29.84 -9.84
N ASP A 208 -6.24 -31.01 -9.20
CA ASP A 208 -5.61 -31.21 -7.89
C ASP A 208 -4.09 -30.94 -7.91
N GLU A 209 -3.39 -31.22 -9.02
CA GLU A 209 -1.95 -31.01 -9.14
C GLU A 209 -1.60 -29.52 -9.24
N SER A 210 -2.29 -28.81 -10.14
CA SER A 210 -2.18 -27.37 -10.30
C SER A 210 -2.61 -26.62 -9.04
N LEU A 211 -3.63 -27.13 -8.32
CA LEU A 211 -4.07 -26.56 -7.04
C LEU A 211 -2.97 -26.61 -5.98
N ARG A 212 -2.29 -27.75 -5.82
CA ARG A 212 -1.17 -27.88 -4.87
C ARG A 212 -0.06 -26.88 -5.16
N LYS A 213 0.39 -26.84 -6.42
CA LYS A 213 1.44 -25.90 -6.87
C LYS A 213 1.03 -24.45 -6.63
N ALA A 214 -0.22 -24.11 -6.91
CA ALA A 214 -0.76 -22.77 -6.70
C ALA A 214 -0.82 -22.39 -5.21
N ILE A 215 -1.22 -23.30 -4.33
CA ILE A 215 -1.22 -23.09 -2.87
C ILE A 215 0.20 -22.94 -2.34
N GLU A 216 1.13 -23.81 -2.75
CA GLU A 216 2.54 -23.71 -2.38
C GLU A 216 3.12 -22.36 -2.80
N LEU A 217 2.87 -21.91 -4.04
CA LEU A 217 3.30 -20.60 -4.50
C LEU A 217 2.75 -19.47 -3.63
N ALA A 218 1.43 -19.44 -3.39
CA ALA A 218 0.81 -18.40 -2.56
C ALA A 218 1.36 -18.41 -1.12
N ALA A 219 1.66 -19.59 -0.57
CA ALA A 219 2.21 -19.77 0.77
C ALA A 219 3.64 -19.22 0.94
N HIS A 220 4.39 -19.00 -0.14
CA HIS A 220 5.69 -18.32 -0.09
C HIS A 220 5.54 -16.82 0.21
N PHE A 221 4.41 -16.24 -0.18
CA PHE A 221 4.19 -14.80 -0.10
C PHE A 221 3.32 -14.39 1.09
N ASP A 222 2.45 -15.28 1.59
CA ASP A 222 1.57 -14.98 2.70
C ASP A 222 1.26 -16.22 3.55
N ARG A 223 1.00 -15.99 4.84
CA ARG A 223 0.54 -17.01 5.80
C ARG A 223 -0.95 -17.30 5.69
N LYS A 224 -1.74 -16.44 5.04
CA LYS A 224 -3.17 -16.63 4.81
C LYS A 224 -3.45 -16.68 3.32
N ILE A 225 -4.15 -17.72 2.89
CA ILE A 225 -4.39 -18.04 1.48
C ILE A 225 -5.89 -18.08 1.27
N ILE A 226 -6.34 -17.47 0.18
CA ILE A 226 -7.72 -17.50 -0.29
C ILE A 226 -7.79 -18.26 -1.61
N VAL A 227 -8.83 -19.07 -1.76
CA VAL A 227 -9.15 -19.78 -3.00
C VAL A 227 -10.54 -19.33 -3.43
N GLU A 228 -10.66 -18.87 -4.67
CA GLU A 228 -11.89 -18.31 -5.24
C GLU A 228 -12.30 -19.05 -6.49
N GLU A 229 -13.61 -19.13 -6.73
CA GLU A 229 -14.18 -19.64 -7.98
C GLU A 229 -13.67 -18.84 -9.20
N GLY A 230 -13.22 -19.56 -10.23
CA GLY A 230 -12.88 -18.97 -11.51
C GLY A 230 -14.13 -18.76 -12.36
N LEU A 231 -14.36 -17.53 -12.82
CA LEU A 231 -15.48 -17.17 -13.68
C LEU A 231 -14.98 -16.58 -15.01
N ASP A 232 -15.68 -16.90 -16.09
CA ASP A 232 -15.55 -16.18 -17.36
C ASP A 232 -16.56 -15.04 -17.39
N ALA A 233 -16.09 -13.83 -17.08
CA ALA A 233 -16.92 -12.65 -16.91
C ALA A 233 -16.23 -11.40 -17.44
N ARG A 234 -17.00 -10.36 -17.73
CA ARG A 234 -16.46 -9.04 -18.05
C ARG A 234 -15.97 -8.35 -16.78
N GLU A 235 -14.76 -7.81 -16.84
CA GLU A 235 -14.19 -6.94 -15.80
C GLU A 235 -14.66 -5.50 -16.01
N ILE A 236 -15.20 -4.88 -14.96
CA ILE A 236 -15.77 -3.53 -14.98
C ILE A 236 -15.31 -2.79 -13.73
N GLU A 237 -14.75 -1.59 -13.90
CA GLU A 237 -14.32 -0.68 -12.83
C GLU A 237 -15.18 0.59 -12.83
N VAL A 238 -15.36 1.21 -11.65
CA VAL A 238 -16.07 2.50 -11.50
C VAL A 238 -15.11 3.51 -10.90
N ALA A 239 -14.92 4.64 -11.60
CA ALA A 239 -14.04 5.75 -11.21
C ALA A 239 -14.84 6.95 -10.69
#